data_AF-A0AAV9SAQ4-F1
#
_entry.id   AF-A0AAV9SAQ4-F1
#
_cell.length_a   1.000
_cell.length_b   1.000
_cell.length_c   1.000
_cell.angle_alpha   90.00
_cell.angle_beta   90.00
_cell.angle_gamma   90.00
#
_symmetry.space_group_name_H-M   'P 1'
#
loop_
_entity.id
_entity.type
_entity.pdbx_description
1 polymer ?
#
loop_
_entity_poly.entity_id
_entity_poly.type
_entity_poly.pdbx_seq_one_letter_code
_entity_poly.pdbx_strand_id
1 'polypeptide(L)'
;MVLHRAIQAARDADLAALRNIAAFGQLSPAISDAQGAGPVHHAARCGRLDCLQFLVIDLGLSAHSRALNGATAAHDAAATGNIRELQWLVDHGGCNIEVCLFTESKVRNPVHWIYFT
;
A
#
# COMPACT_ATOMS: atom_id res chain seq x y z
N MET A 1 11.59 18.04 1.92
CA MET A 1 11.33 17.43 0.59
C MET A 1 9.90 16.87 0.57
N VAL A 2 9.19 16.97 -0.56
CA VAL A 2 7.75 16.66 -0.65
C VAL A 2 7.44 15.18 -0.35
N LEU A 3 8.28 14.26 -0.84
CA LEU A 3 8.22 12.84 -0.53
C LEU A 3 8.13 12.54 0.98
N HIS A 4 9.02 13.15 1.78
CA HIS A 4 9.03 12.95 3.23
C HIS A 4 7.72 13.43 3.88
N ARG A 5 7.15 14.55 3.41
CA ARG A 5 5.87 15.05 3.92
C ARG A 5 4.71 14.14 3.53
N ALA A 6 4.68 13.63 2.30
CA ALA A 6 3.65 12.70 1.86
C ALA A 6 3.69 11.37 2.63
N ILE A 7 4.88 10.81 2.83
CA ILE A 7 5.06 9.59 3.63
C ILE A 7 4.63 9.85 5.08
N GLN A 8 5.07 10.96 5.69
CA GLN A 8 4.68 11.29 7.06
C GLN A 8 3.16 11.44 7.20
N ALA A 9 2.51 12.15 6.28
CA ALA A 9 1.05 12.29 6.28
C ALA A 9 0.33 10.94 6.11
N ALA A 10 0.84 10.06 5.23
CA ALA A 10 0.31 8.71 5.06
C ALA A 10 0.47 7.83 6.31
N ARG A 11 1.52 8.06 7.13
CA ARG A 11 1.72 7.36 8.41
C ARG A 11 0.77 7.89 9.50
N ASP A 12 0.63 9.20 9.56
CA ASP A 12 -0.14 9.91 10.58
C ASP A 12 -1.65 9.89 10.31
N ALA A 13 -2.08 9.31 9.20
CA ALA A 13 -3.47 9.33 8.70
C ALA A 13 -3.98 10.75 8.41
N ASP A 14 -3.08 11.69 8.12
CA ASP A 14 -3.45 13.06 7.82
C ASP A 14 -3.87 13.18 6.35
N LEU A 15 -5.13 12.83 6.12
CA LEU A 15 -5.77 12.89 4.81
C LEU A 15 -5.86 14.33 4.28
N ALA A 16 -5.98 15.33 5.16
CA ALA A 16 -6.03 16.73 4.78
C ALA A 16 -4.67 17.20 4.25
N ALA A 17 -3.57 16.83 4.91
CA ALA A 17 -2.23 17.09 4.42
C ALA A 17 -1.96 16.37 3.08
N LEU A 18 -2.37 15.10 2.95
CA LEU A 18 -2.24 14.37 1.69
C LEU A 18 -3.01 15.05 0.54
N ARG A 19 -4.25 15.49 0.79
CA ARG A 19 -5.07 16.23 -0.18
C ARG A 19 -4.43 17.55 -0.60
N ASN A 20 -3.87 18.28 0.36
CA ASN A 20 -3.14 19.51 0.05
C ASN A 20 -1.94 19.22 -0.85
N ILE A 21 -1.11 18.23 -0.51
CA ILE A 21 0.07 17.86 -1.31
C ILE A 21 -0.34 17.38 -2.71
N ALA A 22 -1.46 16.64 -2.81
CA ALA A 22 -2.06 16.22 -4.07
C ALA A 22 -2.51 17.42 -4.91
N ALA A 23 -3.20 18.38 -4.30
CA ALA A 23 -3.70 19.59 -4.96
C ALA A 23 -2.57 20.47 -5.52
N PHE A 24 -1.39 20.46 -4.90
CA PHE A 24 -0.20 21.12 -5.44
C PHE A 24 0.42 20.40 -6.66
N GLY A 25 -0.14 19.26 -7.09
CA GLY A 25 0.39 18.47 -8.22
C GLY A 25 1.75 17.82 -7.93
N GLN A 26 2.13 17.75 -6.65
CA GLN A 26 3.44 17.26 -6.25
C GLN A 26 3.44 15.76 -5.92
N LEU A 27 2.29 15.09 -6.04
CA LEU A 27 2.16 13.63 -5.91
C LEU A 27 2.13 12.99 -7.31
N SER A 28 3.27 12.49 -7.76
CA SER A 28 3.38 11.69 -8.97
C SER A 28 3.57 10.21 -8.64
N PRO A 29 3.17 9.29 -9.53
CA PRO A 29 3.28 7.85 -9.30
C PRO A 29 4.72 7.31 -9.20
N ALA A 30 5.72 8.13 -9.54
CA ALA A 30 7.13 7.80 -9.41
C ALA A 30 7.73 8.16 -8.03
N ILE A 31 6.93 8.75 -7.13
CA ILE A 31 7.43 9.21 -5.82
C ILE A 31 7.60 8.02 -4.90
N SER A 32 8.85 7.64 -4.70
CA SER A 32 9.27 6.51 -3.88
C SER A 32 10.44 6.90 -2.97
N ASP A 33 10.56 6.22 -1.84
CA ASP A 33 11.70 6.35 -0.95
C ASP A 33 12.95 5.62 -1.47
N ALA A 34 14.02 5.63 -0.68
CA ALA A 34 15.28 4.96 -1.02
C ALA A 34 15.12 3.44 -1.26
N GLN A 35 14.02 2.83 -0.81
CA GLN A 35 13.68 1.43 -1.02
C GLN A 35 12.68 1.22 -2.16
N GLY A 36 12.36 2.27 -2.94
CA GLY A 36 11.34 2.20 -3.97
C GLY A 36 9.91 2.17 -3.41
N ALA A 37 9.73 2.34 -2.10
CA ALA A 37 8.42 2.31 -1.48
C ALA A 37 7.76 3.69 -1.58
N GLY A 38 6.67 3.76 -2.34
CA GLY A 38 5.84 4.96 -2.46
C GLY A 38 4.93 5.20 -1.26
N PRO A 39 4.20 6.32 -1.22
CA PRO A 39 3.25 6.63 -0.14
C PRO A 39 2.17 5.56 0.04
N VAL A 40 1.80 4.82 -1.03
CA VAL A 40 0.85 3.69 -0.98
C VAL A 40 1.35 2.55 -0.09
N HIS A 41 2.65 2.23 -0.17
CA HIS A 41 3.29 1.20 0.66
C HIS A 41 3.24 1.60 2.14
N HIS A 42 3.57 2.85 2.45
CA HIS A 42 3.54 3.36 3.82
C HIS A 42 2.11 3.45 4.38
N ALA A 43 1.12 3.86 3.58
CA ALA A 43 -0.28 3.86 3.99
C ALA A 43 -0.79 2.45 4.30
N ALA A 44 -0.43 1.46 3.47
CA ALA A 44 -0.78 0.06 3.67
C ALA A 44 -0.12 -0.53 4.93
N ARG A 45 1.18 -0.25 5.12
CA ARG A 45 1.96 -0.66 6.29
C ARG A 45 1.45 -0.04 7.60
N CYS A 46 0.94 1.18 7.55
CA CYS A 46 0.39 1.87 8.72
C CYS A 46 -1.10 1.61 8.96
N GLY A 47 -1.77 0.85 8.11
CA GLY A 47 -3.18 0.51 8.29
C GLY A 47 -4.09 1.73 8.11
N ARG A 48 -3.79 2.56 7.11
CA ARG A 48 -4.51 3.79 6.82
C ARG A 48 -5.35 3.64 5.56
N LEU A 49 -6.45 2.88 5.68
CA LEU A 49 -7.38 2.63 4.56
C LEU A 49 -7.80 3.91 3.82
N ASP A 50 -8.20 4.96 4.53
CA ASP A 50 -8.71 6.18 3.90
C ASP A 50 -7.64 6.90 3.07
N CYS A 51 -6.40 6.92 3.57
CA CYS A 51 -5.26 7.47 2.84
C CYS A 51 -4.94 6.60 1.62
N LEU A 52 -5.02 5.28 1.77
CA LEU A 52 -4.75 4.33 0.71
C LEU A 52 -5.80 4.43 -0.42
N GLN A 53 -7.08 4.53 -0.06
CA GLN A 53 -8.16 4.78 -1.01
C GLN A 53 -7.96 6.10 -1.75
N PHE A 54 -7.63 7.18 -1.04
CA PHE A 54 -7.36 8.47 -1.69
C PHE A 54 -6.17 8.40 -2.66
N LEU A 55 -5.09 7.72 -2.27
CA LEU A 55 -3.92 7.56 -3.13
C LEU A 55 -4.25 6.74 -4.39
N VAL A 56 -5.00 5.66 -4.28
CA VAL A 56 -5.28 4.77 -5.41
C VAL A 56 -6.43 5.29 -6.28
N ILE A 57 -7.50 5.82 -5.68
CA ILE A 57 -8.70 6.29 -6.38
C ILE A 57 -8.53 7.71 -6.89
N ASP A 58 -8.29 8.68 -6.00
CA ASP A 58 -8.25 10.10 -6.38
C ASP A 58 -6.96 10.45 -7.15
N LEU A 59 -5.83 9.89 -6.74
CA LEU A 59 -4.54 10.14 -7.36
C LEU A 59 -4.19 9.14 -8.47
N GLY A 60 -4.98 8.08 -8.63
CA GLY A 60 -4.74 7.06 -9.67
C GLY A 60 -3.41 6.30 -9.48
N LEU A 61 -2.87 6.24 -8.25
CA LEU A 61 -1.62 5.54 -7.99
C LEU A 61 -1.81 4.03 -8.16
N SER A 62 -0.84 3.40 -8.83
CA SER A 62 -0.88 1.95 -9.01
C SER A 62 -0.67 1.23 -7.67
N ALA A 63 -1.72 0.55 -7.19
CA ALA A 63 -1.66 -0.38 -6.06
C ALA A 63 -0.67 -1.54 -6.29
N HIS A 64 -0.41 -1.86 -7.57
CA HIS A 64 0.57 -2.85 -8.01
C HIS A 64 2.02 -2.34 -8.04
N SER A 65 2.28 -1.11 -7.63
CA SER A 65 3.65 -0.59 -7.57
C SER A 65 4.51 -1.53 -6.71
N ARG A 66 5.68 -1.88 -7.23
CA ARG A 66 6.64 -2.75 -6.54
C ARG A 66 7.77 -1.89 -6.01
N ALA A 67 8.08 -2.06 -4.74
CA ALA A 67 9.30 -1.54 -4.14
C ALA A 67 10.54 -2.26 -4.72
N LEU A 68 11.74 -1.78 -4.40
CA LEU A 68 13.02 -2.33 -4.92
C LEU A 68 13.24 -3.79 -4.52
N ASN A 69 12.69 -4.21 -3.38
CA ASN A 69 12.71 -5.60 -2.93
C ASN A 69 11.65 -6.48 -3.64
N GLY A 70 10.88 -5.92 -4.56
CA GLY A 70 9.78 -6.59 -5.26
C GLY A 70 8.49 -6.71 -4.45
N ALA A 71 8.42 -6.15 -3.24
CA ALA A 71 7.22 -6.13 -2.42
C ALA A 71 6.19 -5.14 -2.99
N THR A 72 4.91 -5.45 -2.83
CA THR A 72 3.79 -4.52 -3.13
C THR A 72 3.19 -3.99 -1.85
N ALA A 73 2.35 -2.95 -1.94
CA ALA A 73 1.61 -2.43 -0.79
C ALA A 73 0.82 -3.52 -0.04
N ALA A 74 0.33 -4.55 -0.75
CA ALA A 74 -0.35 -5.70 -0.14
C ALA A 74 0.60 -6.57 0.69
N HIS A 75 1.86 -6.75 0.25
CA HIS A 75 2.87 -7.45 1.05
C HIS A 75 3.15 -6.71 2.35
N ASP A 76 3.27 -5.37 2.29
CA ASP A 76 3.50 -4.56 3.48
C ASP A 76 2.32 -4.62 4.46
N ALA A 77 1.08 -4.53 3.97
CA ALA A 77 -0.11 -4.70 4.80
C ALA A 77 -0.20 -6.09 5.43
N ALA A 78 0.15 -7.14 4.68
CA ALA A 78 0.17 -8.51 5.20
C ALA A 78 1.25 -8.69 6.28
N ALA A 79 2.44 -8.13 6.05
CA ALA A 79 3.57 -8.20 6.98
C ALA A 79 3.28 -7.49 8.31
N THR A 80 2.49 -6.41 8.30
CA THR A 80 2.08 -5.69 9.52
C THR A 80 0.77 -6.19 10.13
N GLY A 81 0.04 -7.09 9.46
CA GLY A 81 -1.25 -7.59 9.94
C GLY A 81 -2.43 -6.64 9.72
N ASN A 82 -2.32 -5.70 8.78
CA ASN A 82 -3.37 -4.76 8.41
C ASN A 82 -4.38 -5.40 7.45
N ILE A 83 -5.23 -6.26 8.02
CA ILE A 83 -6.16 -7.12 7.26
C ILE A 83 -7.15 -6.30 6.42
N ARG A 84 -7.62 -5.14 6.90
CA ARG A 84 -8.62 -4.31 6.19
C ARG A 84 -8.06 -3.73 4.91
N GLU A 85 -6.85 -3.20 4.98
CA GLU A 85 -6.11 -2.62 3.85
C GLU A 85 -5.70 -3.70 2.87
N LEU A 86 -5.27 -4.87 3.38
CA LEU A 86 -4.98 -6.03 2.56
C LEU A 86 -6.22 -6.47 1.77
N GLN A 87 -7.36 -6.65 2.45
CA GLN A 87 -8.63 -7.03 1.81
C GLN A 87 -9.00 -6.04 0.71
N TRP A 88 -8.89 -4.74 0.99
CA TRP A 88 -9.19 -3.70 0.02
C TRP A 88 -8.25 -3.72 -1.19
N LEU A 89 -6.94 -3.90 -0.97
CA LEU A 89 -5.93 -4.01 -2.04
C LEU A 89 -6.11 -5.28 -2.89
N VAL A 90 -6.65 -6.35 -2.33
CA VAL A 90 -6.95 -7.58 -3.07
C VAL A 90 -8.21 -7.39 -3.90
N ASP A 91 -9.29 -6.90 -3.29
CA ASP A 91 -10.58 -6.73 -3.94
C ASP A 91 -10.56 -5.63 -5.03
N HIS A 92 -9.89 -4.51 -4.76
CA HIS A 92 -9.89 -3.34 -5.65
C HIS A 92 -8.58 -3.16 -6.40
N GLY A 93 -7.48 -3.59 -5.80
CA GLY A 93 -6.14 -3.43 -6.36
C GLY A 93 -5.63 -4.66 -7.09
N GLY A 94 -6.42 -5.74 -7.24
CA GLY A 94 -6.05 -6.96 -7.96
C GLY A 94 -4.71 -7.58 -7.53
N CYS A 95 -4.25 -7.27 -6.32
CA CYS A 95 -2.91 -7.62 -5.87
C CYS A 95 -2.87 -9.09 -5.48
N ASN A 96 -2.11 -9.88 -6.23
CA ASN A 96 -1.98 -11.30 -5.95
C ASN A 96 -1.06 -11.51 -4.73
N ILE A 97 -1.60 -12.09 -3.65
CA ILE A 97 -0.88 -12.34 -2.37
C ILE A 97 0.01 -13.60 -2.45
N GLU A 98 0.03 -14.26 -3.61
CA GLU A 98 0.66 -15.57 -3.83
C GLU A 98 2.16 -15.64 -3.46
N VAL A 99 2.83 -14.51 -3.20
CA VAL A 99 4.29 -14.44 -2.96
C VAL A 99 4.68 -14.08 -1.50
N CYS A 100 3.77 -14.13 -0.53
CA CYS A 100 4.10 -13.92 0.90
C CYS A 100 4.82 -15.12 1.59
N LEU A 101 5.76 -15.80 0.92
CA LEU A 101 6.42 -17.02 1.44
C LEU A 101 7.76 -16.85 2.17
N PHE A 102 8.08 -15.67 2.70
CA PHE A 102 9.19 -15.53 3.66
C PHE A 102 8.76 -14.49 4.68
N THR A 103 8.47 -14.77 5.95
CA THR A 103 9.02 -15.70 6.95
C THR A 103 7.89 -15.97 7.97
N GLU A 104 7.51 -17.19 8.34
CA GLU A 104 8.18 -18.08 9.28
C GLU A 104 7.48 -19.45 9.18
N SER A 105 8.27 -20.51 9.08
CA SER A 105 8.10 -21.82 9.75
C SER A 105 6.72 -22.23 10.29
N LYS A 106 5.62 -22.16 9.51
CA LYS A 106 4.48 -23.10 9.54
C LYS A 106 3.42 -22.69 8.53
N VAL A 107 3.31 -23.53 7.50
CA VAL A 107 2.06 -23.96 6.86
C VAL A 107 0.98 -22.88 6.76
N ARG A 108 0.97 -22.14 5.66
CA ARG A 108 -0.31 -21.77 5.05
C ARG A 108 -0.20 -21.88 3.54
N ASN A 109 -0.62 -23.04 3.09
CA ASN A 109 -0.87 -23.41 1.70
C ASN A 109 -1.70 -22.30 1.00
N PRO A 110 -1.28 -21.78 -0.16
CA PRO A 110 -1.98 -20.73 -0.89
C PRO A 110 -3.18 -21.25 -1.71
N VAL A 111 -3.83 -22.34 -1.29
CA VAL A 111 -4.97 -22.96 -2.01
C VAL A 111 -6.34 -22.65 -1.38
N HIS A 112 -6.45 -21.65 -0.51
CA HIS A 112 -7.73 -21.32 0.15
C HIS A 112 -8.21 -19.86 -0.04
N TRP A 113 -7.72 -19.16 -1.06
CA TRP A 113 -8.21 -17.79 -1.37
C TRP A 113 -9.24 -17.75 -2.51
N ILE A 114 -9.75 -18.92 -2.92
CA ILE A 114 -10.80 -19.05 -3.95
C ILE A 114 -11.93 -19.92 -3.39
N TYR A 115 -12.70 -19.40 -2.44
CA TYR A 115 -14.11 -19.77 -2.22
C TYR A 115 -14.82 -18.64 -1.45
N PHE A 116 -15.01 -17.51 -2.13
CA PHE A 116 -16.19 -16.68 -1.87
C PHE A 116 -16.90 -16.51 -3.22
N THR A 117 -17.98 -17.30 -3.34
CA THR A 117 -19.02 -17.40 -4.39
C THR A 117 -18.60 -17.72 -5.81
#